data_AF-K0T9W0-F1
#
_entry.id   AF-K0T9W0-F1
#
_cell.length_a   1.000
_cell.length_b   1.000
_cell.length_c   1.000
_cell.angle_alpha   90.00
_cell.angle_beta   90.00
_cell.angle_gamma   90.00
#
_symmetry.space_group_name_H-M   'P 1'
#
loop_
_entity.id
_entity.type
_entity.pdbx_description
1 polymer ?
#
loop_
_entity_poly.entity_id
_entity_poly.type
_entity_poly.pdbx_seq_one_letter_code
_entity_poly.pdbx_strand_id
1 'polypeptide(L)'
;MKICGACVRELPDGSYSEEQRARRQSIRRCEECVAAGNQLVQMKKGRTRSEGDDCPICQLPLPLDPLQSAFRMCCMKEVCNGCVLATRKRGMWDCPFCRAPAPDESQVLAMIQKRVAAGDPVAIFNLGNRYHFGRYGLEKDVARAIELYERAAELGVTDAHYNLGTLYDEGTDVEKDVDKAICHYETSAMGGHVFARFNLGCKEYNAGNHNLALQHWMISAKLGDDDSLNEVKSLFMNDLVTKADYAAALRGHQSAVEEMSSPDRAEAKALGL
;
A
#
# COMPACT_ATOMS: atom_id res chain seq x y z
N MET A 1 -8.82 -22.04 -29.04
CA MET A 1 -8.25 -22.01 -27.68
C MET A 1 -8.80 -23.18 -26.86
N LYS A 2 -8.00 -24.21 -26.61
CA LYS A 2 -8.20 -25.26 -25.59
C LYS A 2 -6.77 -25.71 -25.26
N ILE A 3 -6.30 -25.74 -24.02
CA ILE A 3 -6.54 -26.87 -23.10
C ILE A 3 -6.10 -26.48 -21.68
N CYS A 4 -6.92 -26.84 -20.69
CA CYS A 4 -6.47 -27.55 -19.50
C CYS A 4 -7.03 -28.99 -19.60
N GLY A 5 -6.34 -30.00 -19.06
CA GLY A 5 -6.98 -31.09 -18.30
C GLY A 5 -6.47 -31.00 -16.87
N ALA A 6 -6.40 -29.74 -16.36
CA ALA A 6 -5.23 -29.14 -15.71
C ALA A 6 -3.92 -29.31 -16.55
N CYS A 7 -3.92 -28.71 -17.74
CA CYS A 7 -2.86 -28.59 -18.76
C CYS A 7 -2.15 -29.87 -19.30
N VAL A 8 -2.62 -31.07 -18.91
CA VAL A 8 -2.37 -32.44 -19.42
C VAL A 8 -0.90 -32.93 -19.43
N ARG A 9 -0.47 -33.34 -18.22
CA ARG A 9 0.51 -34.39 -17.81
C ARG A 9 2.03 -34.27 -18.07
N GLU A 10 2.74 -34.88 -17.12
CA GLU A 10 4.19 -34.94 -16.88
C GLU A 10 5.01 -35.39 -18.09
N LEU A 11 6.15 -34.72 -18.30
CA LEU A 11 7.20 -35.16 -19.24
C LEU A 11 7.90 -36.41 -18.66
N PRO A 12 8.39 -37.36 -19.48
CA PRO A 12 9.15 -38.50 -18.98
C PRO A 12 10.40 -38.05 -18.22
N ASP A 13 10.68 -38.70 -17.09
CA ASP A 13 11.87 -38.41 -16.27
C ASP A 13 13.15 -38.70 -17.05
N GLY A 14 14.05 -37.70 -17.06
CA GLY A 14 15.44 -37.88 -17.51
C GLY A 14 15.87 -37.10 -18.76
N SER A 15 15.05 -36.23 -19.36
CA SER A 15 15.42 -35.54 -20.61
C SER A 15 15.83 -34.06 -20.47
N TYR A 16 15.53 -33.38 -19.37
CA TYR A 16 15.77 -31.93 -19.23
C TYR A 16 16.01 -31.50 -17.77
N SER A 17 16.67 -30.34 -17.57
CA SER A 17 16.82 -29.72 -16.24
C SER A 17 15.49 -29.19 -15.70
N GLU A 18 15.35 -29.09 -14.37
CA GLU A 18 14.12 -28.61 -13.71
C GLU A 18 13.67 -27.23 -14.22
N GLU A 19 14.62 -26.31 -14.47
CA GLU A 19 14.33 -24.98 -15.01
C GLU A 19 13.69 -25.01 -16.41
N GLN A 20 14.17 -25.90 -17.27
CA GLN A 20 13.62 -26.07 -18.63
C GLN A 20 12.24 -26.74 -18.59
N ARG A 21 12.00 -27.60 -17.60
CA ARG A 21 10.70 -28.23 -17.33
C ARG A 21 9.67 -27.18 -16.88
N ALA A 22 10.04 -26.32 -15.93
CA ALA A 22 9.17 -25.26 -15.40
C ALA A 22 8.81 -24.21 -16.47
N ARG A 23 9.79 -23.74 -17.27
CA ARG A 23 9.55 -22.78 -18.36
C ARG A 23 8.61 -23.32 -19.44
N ARG A 24 8.62 -24.63 -19.72
CA ARG A 24 7.73 -25.24 -20.72
C ARG A 24 6.32 -25.50 -20.18
N GLN A 25 6.17 -25.72 -18.87
CA GLN A 25 4.86 -25.83 -18.23
C GLN A 25 4.12 -24.49 -18.17
N SER A 26 4.81 -23.36 -17.97
CA SER A 26 4.18 -22.03 -17.96
C SER A 26 3.62 -21.62 -19.32
N ILE A 27 4.29 -21.96 -20.43
CA ILE A 27 3.87 -21.64 -21.81
C ILE A 27 2.57 -22.37 -22.23
N ARG A 28 2.23 -23.48 -21.57
CA ARG A 28 1.09 -24.34 -21.93
C ARG A 28 -0.17 -24.12 -21.09
N ARG A 29 -0.22 -23.09 -20.23
CA ARG A 29 -1.39 -22.84 -19.38
C ARG A 29 -2.48 -22.11 -20.16
N CYS A 30 -3.72 -22.57 -20.02
CA CYS A 30 -4.88 -21.79 -20.48
C CYS A 30 -5.03 -20.51 -19.65
N GLU A 31 -5.78 -19.52 -20.17
CA GLU A 31 -6.03 -18.25 -19.49
C GLU A 31 -6.60 -18.46 -18.07
N GLU A 32 -7.52 -19.40 -17.87
CA GLU A 32 -8.06 -19.73 -16.54
C GLU A 32 -6.98 -20.20 -15.56
N CYS A 33 -6.03 -21.04 -16.00
CA CYS A 33 -4.92 -21.49 -15.17
C CYS A 33 -3.93 -20.36 -14.87
N VAL A 34 -3.72 -19.44 -15.81
CA VAL A 34 -2.90 -18.24 -15.60
C VAL A 34 -3.59 -17.31 -14.60
N ALA A 35 -4.88 -17.02 -14.80
CA ALA A 35 -5.68 -16.19 -13.91
C ALA A 35 -5.73 -16.76 -12.49
N ALA A 36 -6.03 -18.05 -12.32
CA ALA A 36 -6.00 -18.70 -11.01
C ALA A 36 -4.61 -18.69 -10.37
N GLY A 37 -3.55 -18.79 -11.19
CA GLY A 37 -2.16 -18.64 -10.73
C GLY A 37 -1.85 -17.22 -10.24
N ASN A 38 -2.25 -16.21 -11.01
CA ASN A 38 -2.07 -14.80 -10.67
C ASN A 38 -2.85 -14.45 -9.40
N GLN A 39 -4.11 -14.88 -9.32
CA GLN A 39 -4.94 -14.72 -8.13
C GLN A 39 -4.30 -15.38 -6.89
N LEU A 40 -3.78 -16.60 -7.02
CA LEU A 40 -3.08 -17.26 -5.91
C LEU A 40 -1.84 -16.47 -5.47
N VAL A 41 -1.08 -15.92 -6.41
CA VAL A 41 0.08 -15.07 -6.10
C VAL A 41 -0.36 -13.78 -5.40
N GLN A 42 -1.39 -13.12 -5.91
CA GLN A 42 -1.97 -11.90 -5.35
C GLN A 42 -2.46 -12.12 -3.92
N MET A 43 -3.09 -13.26 -3.64
CA MET A 43 -3.53 -13.64 -2.29
C MET A 43 -2.40 -14.06 -1.35
N LYS A 44 -1.25 -14.51 -1.85
CA LYS A 44 -0.11 -14.92 -1.01
C LYS A 44 0.83 -13.77 -0.66
N LYS A 45 1.01 -12.80 -1.56
CA LYS A 45 1.88 -11.64 -1.36
C LYS A 45 1.17 -10.50 -0.61
N GLY A 46 1.95 -9.55 -0.09
CA GLY A 46 1.44 -8.34 0.57
C GLY A 46 0.56 -8.63 1.79
N ARG A 47 0.97 -9.62 2.59
CA ARG A 47 0.34 -10.02 3.87
C ARG A 47 1.03 -9.41 5.09
N THR A 48 2.05 -8.59 4.84
CA THR A 48 2.81 -7.80 5.81
C THR A 48 3.03 -6.44 5.18
N ARG A 49 3.14 -5.41 6.02
CA ARG A 49 3.46 -4.05 5.59
C ARG A 49 4.93 -3.94 5.19
N SER A 50 5.27 -2.89 4.46
CA SER A 50 6.65 -2.61 4.09
C SER A 50 7.44 -2.13 5.31
N GLU A 51 8.76 -2.38 5.37
CA GLU A 51 9.63 -1.77 6.40
C GLU A 51 9.65 -0.23 6.32
N GLY A 52 9.27 0.33 5.16
CA GLY A 52 9.08 1.77 4.97
C GLY A 52 7.93 2.34 5.79
N ASP A 53 7.00 1.48 6.22
CA ASP A 53 5.85 1.83 7.04
C ASP A 53 6.19 1.84 8.54
N ASP A 54 7.42 1.53 8.93
CA ASP A 54 7.83 1.57 10.33
C ASP A 54 8.35 2.96 10.71
N CYS A 55 8.01 3.40 11.92
CA CYS A 55 8.58 4.62 12.45
C CYS A 55 10.09 4.44 12.63
N PRO A 56 10.96 5.27 12.03
CA PRO A 56 12.40 5.03 12.02
C PRO A 56 13.07 5.29 13.38
N ILE A 57 12.31 5.72 14.39
CA ILE A 57 12.79 6.00 15.75
C ILE A 57 12.41 4.87 16.70
N CYS A 58 11.14 4.47 16.75
CA CYS A 58 10.67 3.41 17.65
C CYS A 58 10.56 2.04 16.98
N GLN A 59 10.77 1.94 15.66
CA GLN A 59 10.71 0.69 14.88
C GLN A 59 9.38 -0.06 15.00
N LEU A 60 8.32 0.65 15.39
CA LEU A 60 6.95 0.12 15.39
C LEU A 60 6.25 0.55 14.11
N PRO A 61 5.40 -0.33 13.53
CA PRO A 61 4.55 0.04 12.38
C PRO A 61 3.80 1.33 12.64
N LEU A 62 3.80 2.25 11.67
CA LEU A 62 3.11 3.53 11.77
C LEU A 62 1.59 3.29 11.82
N PRO A 63 0.84 4.06 12.63
CA PRO A 63 -0.61 4.05 12.54
C PRO A 63 -1.07 4.35 11.11
N LEU A 64 -2.15 3.70 10.66
CA LEU A 64 -2.71 3.95 9.31
C LEU A 64 -3.40 5.32 9.21
N ASP A 65 -3.81 5.89 10.34
CA ASP A 65 -4.34 7.25 10.40
C ASP A 65 -3.22 8.28 10.16
N PRO A 66 -3.26 9.02 9.03
CA PRO A 66 -2.19 9.94 8.63
C PRO A 66 -2.07 11.14 9.58
N LEU A 67 -3.05 11.37 10.46
CA LEU A 67 -2.96 12.41 11.48
C LEU A 67 -2.05 12.02 12.64
N GLN A 68 -1.72 10.73 12.80
CA GLN A 68 -0.90 10.23 13.92
C GLN A 68 0.59 10.12 13.56
N SER A 69 0.97 10.57 12.37
CA SER A 69 2.34 10.61 11.89
C SER A 69 2.63 11.93 11.18
N ALA A 70 3.92 12.27 11.12
CA ALA A 70 4.39 13.48 10.46
C ALA A 70 5.49 13.13 9.46
N PHE A 71 5.22 13.37 8.18
CA PHE A 71 6.21 13.25 7.12
C PHE A 71 7.23 14.40 7.18
N ARG A 72 8.52 14.06 7.19
CA ARG A 72 9.64 15.01 7.35
C ARG A 72 10.37 15.23 6.03
N MET A 73 10.18 16.40 5.43
CA MET A 73 10.78 16.78 4.14
C MET A 73 12.32 16.77 4.13
N CYS A 74 12.96 17.00 5.28
CA CYS A 74 14.42 16.97 5.39
C CYS A 74 15.02 15.58 5.16
N CYS A 75 14.33 14.53 5.59
CA CYS A 75 14.81 13.15 5.53
C CYS A 75 13.97 12.20 4.69
N MET A 76 12.83 12.67 4.15
CA MET A 76 11.81 11.84 3.48
C MET A 76 11.39 10.64 4.35
N LYS A 77 11.27 10.89 5.66
CA LYS A 77 10.84 9.88 6.63
C LYS A 77 9.56 10.30 7.32
N GLU A 78 8.69 9.33 7.52
CA GLU A 78 7.51 9.50 8.32
C GLU A 78 7.79 9.09 9.77
N VAL A 79 7.38 9.92 10.71
CA VAL A 79 7.68 9.72 12.14
C VAL A 79 6.37 9.81 12.91
N CYS A 80 6.07 8.80 13.73
CA CYS A 80 4.85 8.83 14.56
C CYS A 80 4.86 9.98 15.56
N ASN A 81 3.69 10.53 15.85
CA ASN A 81 3.53 11.68 16.74
C ASN A 81 4.00 11.40 18.17
N GLY A 82 3.96 10.14 18.61
CA GLY A 82 4.57 9.71 19.88
C GLY A 82 6.08 10.01 19.94
N CYS A 83 6.84 9.64 18.91
CA CYS A 83 8.27 9.95 18.85
C CYS A 83 8.52 11.46 18.72
N VAL A 84 7.66 12.19 17.99
CA VAL A 84 7.73 13.65 17.91
C VAL A 84 7.53 14.28 19.29
N LEU A 85 6.49 13.86 20.01
CA LEU A 85 6.20 14.33 21.38
C LEU A 85 7.36 14.01 22.33
N ALA A 86 7.87 12.78 22.30
CA ALA A 86 8.99 12.35 23.14
C ALA A 86 10.25 13.22 22.92
N THR A 87 10.53 13.63 21.67
CA THR A 87 11.64 14.56 21.38
C THR A 87 11.36 15.99 21.86
N ARG A 88 10.14 16.50 21.70
CA ARG A 88 9.75 17.84 22.18
C ARG A 88 9.86 17.97 23.69
N LYS A 89 9.46 16.93 24.44
CA LYS A 89 9.64 16.87 25.91
C LYS A 89 11.10 17.01 26.36
N ARG A 90 12.06 16.68 25.48
CA ARG A 90 13.51 16.84 25.71
C ARG A 90 14.05 18.18 25.21
N GLY A 91 13.18 19.12 24.86
CA GLY A 91 13.56 20.45 24.36
C GLY A 91 13.99 20.47 22.90
N MET A 92 13.71 19.43 22.12
CA MET A 92 14.11 19.35 20.72
C MET A 92 12.95 19.66 19.78
N TRP A 93 13.13 20.71 18.98
CA TRP A 93 12.12 21.21 18.03
C TRP A 93 12.49 20.95 16.56
N ASP A 94 13.74 20.57 16.30
CA ASP A 94 14.22 20.15 14.98
C ASP A 94 13.63 18.79 14.58
N CYS A 95 13.97 18.33 13.38
CA CYS A 95 13.56 17.00 12.92
C CYS A 95 13.95 15.91 13.93
N PRO A 96 12.98 15.12 14.44
CA PRO A 96 13.25 14.11 15.47
C PRO A 96 14.15 12.97 14.97
N PHE A 97 14.26 12.80 13.65
CA PHE A 97 15.09 11.78 13.01
C PHE A 97 16.48 12.31 12.62
N CYS A 98 16.55 13.28 11.70
CA CYS A 98 17.83 13.75 11.15
C CYS A 98 18.39 15.03 11.79
N ARG A 99 17.72 15.60 12.81
CA ARG A 99 18.11 16.83 13.52
C ARG A 99 18.22 18.10 12.64
N ALA A 100 17.82 18.04 11.38
CA ALA A 100 17.74 19.24 10.55
C ALA A 100 16.69 20.21 11.09
N PRO A 101 16.95 21.53 11.07
CA PRO A 101 15.98 22.55 11.42
C PRO A 101 14.67 22.40 10.63
N ALA A 102 13.57 22.87 11.21
CA ALA A 102 12.29 22.92 10.51
C ALA A 102 12.44 23.83 9.27
N PRO A 103 12.15 23.31 8.05
CA PRO A 103 12.26 24.12 6.85
C PRO A 103 11.16 25.19 6.84
N ASP A 104 11.50 26.38 6.35
CA ASP A 104 10.47 27.33 5.92
C ASP A 104 9.79 26.84 4.63
N GLU A 105 8.62 27.40 4.31
CA GLU A 105 7.83 26.99 3.16
C GLU A 105 8.61 27.13 1.83
N SER A 106 9.44 28.17 1.72
CA SER A 106 10.25 28.45 0.52
C SER A 106 11.38 27.43 0.31
N GLN A 107 11.86 26.80 1.39
CA GLN A 107 12.92 25.80 1.36
C GLN A 107 12.41 24.39 1.01
N VAL A 108 11.13 24.09 1.28
CA VAL A 108 10.57 22.74 1.13
C VAL A 108 10.75 22.20 -0.29
N LEU A 109 10.41 22.98 -1.32
CA LEU A 109 10.50 22.54 -2.70
C LEU A 109 11.96 22.28 -3.12
N ALA A 110 12.88 23.17 -2.75
CA ALA A 110 14.30 23.01 -3.05
C ALA A 110 14.89 21.74 -2.40
N MET A 111 14.46 21.42 -1.17
CA MET A 111 14.87 20.21 -0.47
C MET A 111 14.34 18.93 -1.14
N ILE A 112 13.07 18.94 -1.58
CA ILE A 112 12.49 17.84 -2.35
C ILE A 112 13.28 17.66 -3.65
N GLN A 113 13.48 18.73 -4.42
CA GLN A 113 14.19 18.69 -5.70
C GLN A 113 15.63 18.19 -5.56
N LYS A 114 16.35 18.58 -4.50
CA LYS A 114 17.69 18.08 -4.20
C LYS A 114 17.71 16.56 -4.03
N ARG A 115 16.71 15.98 -3.36
CA ARG A 115 16.59 14.52 -3.19
C ARG A 115 16.13 13.81 -4.46
N VAL A 116 15.24 14.44 -5.23
CA VAL A 116 14.86 13.95 -6.57
C VAL A 116 16.07 13.87 -7.50
N ALA A 117 16.95 14.88 -7.47
CA ALA A 117 18.21 14.87 -8.23
C ALA A 117 19.16 13.76 -7.77
N ALA A 118 19.10 13.36 -6.49
CA ALA A 118 19.83 12.21 -5.96
C ALA A 118 19.14 10.85 -6.22
N GLY A 119 17.97 10.83 -6.88
CA GLY A 119 17.25 9.61 -7.23
C GLY A 119 16.45 8.99 -6.09
N ASP A 120 16.15 9.73 -5.01
CA ASP A 120 15.34 9.25 -3.88
C ASP A 120 13.89 8.95 -4.33
N PRO A 121 13.43 7.68 -4.33
CA PRO A 121 12.11 7.31 -4.84
C PRO A 121 10.96 7.97 -4.05
N VAL A 122 11.12 8.12 -2.73
CA VAL A 122 10.11 8.74 -1.86
C VAL A 122 10.02 10.24 -2.13
N ALA A 123 11.14 10.89 -2.44
CA ALA A 123 11.16 12.29 -2.86
C ALA A 123 10.50 12.49 -4.24
N ILE A 124 10.72 11.58 -5.18
CA ILE A 124 10.07 11.60 -6.51
C ILE A 124 8.56 11.51 -6.34
N PHE A 125 8.08 10.54 -5.55
CA PHE A 125 6.68 10.41 -5.19
C PHE A 125 6.12 11.68 -4.53
N ASN A 126 6.86 12.22 -3.54
CA ASN A 126 6.43 13.43 -2.85
C ASN A 126 6.36 14.65 -3.76
N LEU A 127 7.27 14.79 -4.74
CA LEU A 127 7.20 15.84 -5.75
C LEU A 127 5.94 15.68 -6.61
N GLY A 128 5.59 14.44 -6.99
CA GLY A 128 4.34 14.11 -7.67
C GLY A 128 3.12 14.62 -6.89
N ASN A 129 3.06 14.35 -5.57
CA ASN A 129 2.00 14.89 -4.71
C ASN A 129 1.95 16.43 -4.71
N ARG A 130 3.09 17.13 -4.82
CA ARG A 130 3.09 18.61 -4.85
C ARG A 130 2.55 19.18 -6.14
N TYR A 131 2.84 18.54 -7.28
CA TYR A 131 2.22 18.90 -8.55
C TYR A 131 0.73 18.54 -8.59
N HIS A 132 0.33 17.38 -8.06
CA HIS A 132 -1.08 16.98 -8.05
C HIS A 132 -1.97 17.97 -7.28
N PHE A 133 -1.48 18.50 -6.15
CA PHE A 133 -2.25 19.43 -5.31
C PHE A 133 -1.89 20.91 -5.50
N GLY A 134 -0.93 21.26 -6.35
CA GLY A 134 -0.47 22.64 -6.54
C GLY A 134 0.03 23.29 -5.23
N ARG A 135 1.02 22.69 -4.56
CA ARG A 135 1.53 23.16 -3.25
C ARG A 135 2.94 23.74 -3.35
N TYR A 136 3.30 24.59 -2.37
CA TYR A 136 4.64 25.19 -2.25
C TYR A 136 5.05 26.03 -3.46
N GLY A 137 4.10 26.79 -4.01
CA GLY A 137 4.32 27.65 -5.18
C GLY A 137 4.31 26.93 -6.54
N LEU A 138 4.00 25.63 -6.56
CA LEU A 138 3.74 24.91 -7.81
C LEU A 138 2.27 25.08 -8.23
N GLU A 139 2.04 25.26 -9.52
CA GLU A 139 0.70 25.12 -10.10
C GLU A 139 0.29 23.65 -10.14
N LYS A 140 -1.02 23.40 -10.07
CA LYS A 140 -1.57 22.04 -10.20
C LYS A 140 -1.26 21.50 -11.60
N ASP A 141 -0.54 20.39 -11.67
CA ASP A 141 -0.20 19.69 -12.91
C ASP A 141 -0.32 18.18 -12.71
N VAL A 142 -1.46 17.62 -13.12
CA VAL A 142 -1.78 16.20 -12.96
C VAL A 142 -0.92 15.34 -13.89
N ALA A 143 -0.67 15.79 -15.12
CA ALA A 143 0.15 15.04 -16.07
C ALA A 143 1.58 14.87 -15.53
N ARG A 144 2.16 15.95 -15.00
CA ARG A 144 3.47 15.88 -14.35
C ARG A 144 3.47 15.02 -13.09
N ALA A 145 2.39 15.04 -12.31
CA ALA A 145 2.25 14.17 -11.16
C ALA A 145 2.24 12.69 -11.56
N ILE A 146 1.53 12.32 -12.62
CA ILE A 146 1.48 10.95 -13.14
C ILE A 146 2.87 10.47 -13.58
N GLU A 147 3.61 11.27 -14.35
CA GLU A 147 4.98 10.92 -14.75
C GLU A 147 5.89 10.63 -13.54
N LEU A 148 5.75 11.43 -12.47
CA LEU A 148 6.52 11.26 -11.24
C LEU A 148 6.05 10.04 -10.45
N TYR A 149 4.75 9.77 -10.40
CA TYR A 149 4.23 8.56 -9.77
C TYR A 149 4.65 7.31 -10.51
N GLU A 150 4.58 7.27 -11.84
CA GLU A 150 5.04 6.13 -12.65
C GLU A 150 6.52 5.85 -12.41
N ARG A 151 7.36 6.90 -12.41
CA ARG A 151 8.78 6.77 -12.08
C ARG A 151 9.03 6.28 -10.64
N ALA A 152 8.27 6.76 -9.66
CA ALA A 152 8.41 6.30 -8.27
C ALA A 152 7.94 4.86 -8.10
N ALA A 153 6.88 4.47 -8.81
CA ALA A 153 6.33 3.12 -8.84
C ALA A 153 7.33 2.12 -9.43
N GLU A 154 8.00 2.47 -10.54
CA GLU A 154 9.11 1.67 -11.12
C GLU A 154 10.28 1.47 -10.14
N LEU A 155 10.50 2.44 -9.24
CA LEU A 155 11.50 2.38 -8.19
C LEU A 155 11.00 1.68 -6.91
N GLY A 156 9.79 1.12 -6.93
CA GLY A 156 9.24 0.30 -5.85
C GLY A 156 8.43 1.05 -4.79
N VAL A 157 8.05 2.32 -5.02
CA VAL A 157 7.18 3.04 -4.09
C VAL A 157 5.74 2.57 -4.25
N THR A 158 5.24 1.81 -3.26
CA THR A 158 3.89 1.23 -3.27
C THR A 158 2.78 2.28 -3.25
N ASP A 159 2.99 3.40 -2.54
CA ASP A 159 2.04 4.53 -2.50
C ASP A 159 1.87 5.19 -3.86
N ALA A 160 2.90 5.16 -4.71
CA ALA A 160 2.83 5.70 -6.06
C ALA A 160 1.91 4.84 -6.95
N HIS A 161 2.00 3.51 -6.85
CA HIS A 161 1.01 2.63 -7.47
C HIS A 161 -0.40 2.88 -6.90
N TYR A 162 -0.55 3.04 -5.58
CA TYR A 162 -1.86 3.33 -5.00
C TYR A 162 -2.47 4.62 -5.56
N ASN A 163 -1.71 5.73 -5.57
CA ASN A 163 -2.18 7.01 -6.09
C ASN A 163 -2.54 6.96 -7.59
N LEU A 164 -1.75 6.24 -8.40
CA LEU A 164 -2.10 5.99 -9.81
C LEU A 164 -3.41 5.20 -9.93
N GLY A 165 -3.59 4.18 -9.09
CA GLY A 165 -4.82 3.41 -9.01
C GLY A 165 -6.03 4.29 -8.71
N THR A 166 -5.91 5.16 -7.70
CA THR A 166 -6.98 6.10 -7.31
C THR A 166 -7.30 7.11 -8.41
N LEU A 167 -6.29 7.68 -9.07
CA LEU A 167 -6.49 8.64 -10.17
C LEU A 167 -7.35 8.03 -11.30
N TYR A 168 -6.98 6.84 -11.77
CA TYR A 168 -7.71 6.16 -12.85
C TYR A 168 -9.08 5.62 -12.41
N ASP A 169 -9.24 5.27 -11.15
CA ASP A 169 -10.51 4.74 -10.63
C ASP A 169 -11.57 5.84 -10.46
N GLU A 170 -11.16 6.98 -9.91
CA GLU A 170 -12.03 8.15 -9.72
C GLU A 170 -12.36 8.80 -11.06
N GLY A 171 -11.35 8.98 -11.92
CA GLY A 171 -11.53 9.62 -13.23
C GLY A 171 -11.88 11.11 -13.17
N THR A 172 -11.61 11.77 -12.03
CA THR A 172 -11.90 13.21 -11.84
C THR A 172 -10.89 14.08 -12.59
N ASP A 173 -9.61 13.72 -12.49
CA ASP A 173 -8.48 14.48 -13.04
C ASP A 173 -7.91 13.86 -14.34
N VAL A 174 -8.30 12.61 -14.65
CA VAL A 174 -7.91 11.84 -15.84
C VAL A 174 -9.10 11.05 -16.38
N GLU A 175 -9.02 10.55 -17.61
CA GLU A 175 -10.03 9.60 -18.10
C GLU A 175 -10.07 8.36 -17.21
N LYS A 176 -11.28 7.98 -16.80
CA LYS A 176 -11.52 6.83 -15.93
C LYS A 176 -11.10 5.55 -16.65
N ASP A 177 -10.26 4.75 -16.00
CA ASP A 177 -9.82 3.44 -16.49
C ASP A 177 -9.74 2.45 -15.33
N VAL A 178 -10.80 1.65 -15.18
CA VAL A 178 -10.93 0.70 -14.06
C VAL A 178 -9.92 -0.43 -14.15
N ASP A 179 -9.59 -0.90 -15.36
CA ASP A 179 -8.64 -2.00 -15.55
C ASP A 179 -7.22 -1.56 -15.20
N LYS A 180 -6.85 -0.34 -15.63
CA LYS A 180 -5.57 0.27 -15.25
C LYS A 180 -5.52 0.52 -13.74
N ALA A 181 -6.61 1.00 -13.14
CA ALA A 181 -6.70 1.18 -11.70
C ALA A 181 -6.48 -0.13 -10.92
N ILE A 182 -7.17 -1.21 -11.33
CA ILE A 182 -7.01 -2.53 -10.73
C ILE A 182 -5.55 -2.98 -10.84
N CYS A 183 -4.92 -2.90 -12.02
CA CYS A 183 -3.51 -3.29 -12.20
C CYS A 183 -2.56 -2.56 -11.23
N HIS A 184 -2.76 -1.26 -11.03
CA HIS A 184 -2.00 -0.47 -10.06
C HIS A 184 -2.28 -0.90 -8.62
N TYR A 185 -3.55 -1.10 -8.25
CA TYR A 185 -3.91 -1.58 -6.92
C TYR A 185 -3.36 -2.98 -6.64
N GLU A 186 -3.39 -3.92 -7.60
CA GLU A 186 -2.81 -5.26 -7.44
C GLU A 186 -1.33 -5.20 -7.12
N THR A 187 -0.58 -4.37 -7.86
CA THR A 187 0.85 -4.21 -7.66
C THR A 187 1.16 -3.61 -6.29
N SER A 188 0.45 -2.55 -5.92
CA SER A 188 0.59 -1.90 -4.61
C SER A 188 0.22 -2.84 -3.46
N ALA A 189 -0.90 -3.55 -3.59
CA ALA A 189 -1.39 -4.51 -2.61
C ALA A 189 -0.41 -5.67 -2.42
N MET A 190 0.18 -6.21 -3.50
CA MET A 190 1.23 -7.23 -3.45
C MET A 190 2.49 -6.74 -2.72
N GLY A 191 2.76 -5.44 -2.74
CA GLY A 191 3.81 -4.77 -1.96
C GLY A 191 3.45 -4.53 -0.48
N GLY A 192 2.23 -4.88 -0.05
CA GLY A 192 1.78 -4.74 1.33
C GLY A 192 0.98 -3.48 1.61
N HIS A 193 0.63 -2.68 0.59
CA HIS A 193 -0.16 -1.47 0.79
C HIS A 193 -1.59 -1.80 1.19
N VAL A 194 -2.00 -1.26 2.33
CA VAL A 194 -3.26 -1.61 3.01
C VAL A 194 -4.48 -1.12 2.23
N PHE A 195 -4.54 0.17 1.91
CA PHE A 195 -5.71 0.74 1.23
C PHE A 195 -5.89 0.23 -0.22
N ALA A 196 -4.81 -0.04 -0.94
CA ALA A 196 -4.88 -0.72 -2.23
C ALA A 196 -5.53 -2.11 -2.10
N ARG A 197 -5.21 -2.86 -1.04
CA ARG A 197 -5.83 -4.16 -0.76
C ARG A 197 -7.32 -4.01 -0.47
N PHE A 198 -7.70 -3.02 0.35
CA PHE A 198 -9.11 -2.69 0.61
C PHE A 198 -9.86 -2.35 -0.69
N ASN A 199 -9.30 -1.48 -1.52
CA ASN A 199 -9.91 -1.06 -2.78
C ASN A 199 -10.14 -2.23 -3.74
N LEU A 200 -9.21 -3.19 -3.83
CA LEU A 200 -9.44 -4.43 -4.58
C LEU A 200 -10.63 -5.22 -4.04
N GLY A 201 -10.77 -5.31 -2.71
CA GLY A 201 -11.94 -5.94 -2.10
C GLY A 201 -13.25 -5.26 -2.53
N CYS A 202 -13.27 -3.93 -2.55
CA CYS A 202 -14.41 -3.16 -3.05
C CYS A 202 -14.69 -3.39 -4.54
N LYS A 203 -13.67 -3.49 -5.40
CA LYS A 203 -13.85 -3.80 -6.83
C LYS A 203 -14.45 -5.18 -7.03
N GLU A 204 -13.94 -6.16 -6.32
CA GLU A 204 -14.44 -7.54 -6.39
C GLU A 204 -15.87 -7.65 -5.86
N TYR A 205 -16.19 -6.94 -4.78
CA TYR A 205 -17.55 -6.89 -4.24
C TYR A 205 -18.52 -6.30 -5.26
N ASN A 206 -18.16 -5.17 -5.87
CA ASN A 206 -18.98 -4.51 -6.90
C ASN A 206 -19.13 -5.38 -8.17
N ALA A 207 -18.16 -6.24 -8.46
CA ALA A 207 -18.25 -7.24 -9.53
C ALA A 207 -19.08 -8.49 -9.15
N GLY A 208 -19.57 -8.58 -7.91
CA GLY A 208 -20.32 -9.74 -7.39
C GLY A 208 -19.43 -10.88 -6.88
N ASN A 209 -18.11 -10.72 -6.85
CA ASN A 209 -17.14 -11.72 -6.42
C ASN A 209 -16.94 -11.68 -4.90
N HIS A 210 -18.00 -11.92 -4.12
CA HIS A 210 -17.99 -11.74 -2.66
C HIS A 210 -16.91 -12.56 -1.94
N ASN A 211 -16.61 -13.78 -2.42
CA ASN A 211 -15.55 -14.62 -1.84
C ASN A 211 -14.15 -14.03 -2.04
N LEU A 212 -13.92 -13.33 -3.15
CA LEU A 212 -12.63 -12.69 -3.41
C LEU A 212 -12.53 -11.37 -2.66
N ALA A 213 -13.63 -10.60 -2.61
CA ALA A 213 -13.76 -9.42 -1.78
C ALA A 213 -13.42 -9.72 -0.31
N LEU A 214 -14.01 -10.78 0.25
CA LEU A 214 -13.71 -11.24 1.60
C LEU A 214 -12.22 -11.51 1.79
N GLN A 215 -11.56 -12.21 0.85
CA GLN A 215 -10.13 -12.51 0.99
C GLN A 215 -9.27 -11.24 1.01
N HIS A 216 -9.58 -10.25 0.17
CA HIS A 216 -8.91 -8.95 0.17
C HIS A 216 -9.11 -8.22 1.51
N TRP A 217 -10.35 -8.10 1.97
CA TRP A 217 -10.66 -7.44 3.23
C TRP A 217 -10.09 -8.16 4.45
N MET A 218 -10.05 -9.50 4.45
CA MET A 218 -9.38 -10.26 5.53
C MET A 218 -7.87 -9.97 5.60
N ILE A 219 -7.20 -9.83 4.44
CA ILE A 219 -5.77 -9.45 4.41
C ILE A 219 -5.62 -8.02 4.92
N SER A 220 -6.40 -7.08 4.40
CA SER A 220 -6.31 -5.66 4.77
C SER A 220 -6.64 -5.41 6.24
N ALA A 221 -7.70 -6.03 6.77
CA ALA A 221 -8.05 -5.98 8.19
C ALA A 221 -6.92 -6.53 9.07
N LYS A 222 -6.25 -7.61 8.64
CA LYS A 222 -5.07 -8.14 9.34
C LYS A 222 -3.87 -7.18 9.32
N LEU A 223 -3.85 -6.20 8.41
CA LEU A 223 -2.85 -5.12 8.39
C LEU A 223 -3.28 -3.90 9.21
N GLY A 224 -4.44 -3.96 9.87
CA GLY A 224 -4.94 -2.94 10.79
C GLY A 224 -6.03 -2.02 10.22
N ASP A 225 -6.55 -2.31 9.03
CA ASP A 225 -7.56 -1.46 8.38
C ASP A 225 -8.96 -1.62 9.00
N ASP A 226 -9.49 -0.52 9.54
CA ASP A 226 -10.81 -0.49 10.17
C ASP A 226 -11.95 -0.67 9.15
N ASP A 227 -11.83 -0.07 7.96
CA ASP A 227 -12.86 -0.13 6.93
C ASP A 227 -13.02 -1.56 6.39
N SER A 228 -11.92 -2.26 6.13
CA SER A 228 -11.95 -3.67 5.78
C SER A 228 -12.60 -4.53 6.86
N LEU A 229 -12.33 -4.28 8.14
CA LEU A 229 -12.98 -5.02 9.23
C LEU A 229 -14.50 -4.75 9.24
N ASN A 230 -14.91 -3.50 8.99
CA ASN A 230 -16.32 -3.12 8.89
C ASN A 230 -17.01 -3.79 7.70
N GLU A 231 -16.35 -3.93 6.56
CA GLU A 231 -16.90 -4.64 5.41
C GLU A 231 -17.05 -6.15 5.68
N VAL A 232 -16.06 -6.79 6.32
CA VAL A 232 -16.21 -8.20 6.76
C VAL A 232 -17.36 -8.35 7.75
N LYS A 233 -17.53 -7.40 8.67
CA LYS A 233 -18.68 -7.36 9.59
C LYS A 233 -19.99 -7.21 8.83
N SER A 234 -20.06 -6.35 7.81
CA SER A 234 -21.23 -6.18 6.95
C SER A 234 -21.60 -7.50 6.26
N LEU A 235 -20.63 -8.18 5.65
CA LEU A 235 -20.86 -9.51 5.05
C LEU A 235 -21.39 -10.52 6.07
N PHE A 236 -20.87 -10.51 7.30
CA PHE A 236 -21.31 -11.41 8.35
C PHE A 236 -22.77 -11.13 8.77
N MET A 237 -23.14 -9.85 8.88
CA MET A 237 -24.51 -9.45 9.22
C MET A 237 -25.54 -9.79 8.13
N ASN A 238 -25.09 -9.97 6.89
CA ASN A 238 -25.91 -10.36 5.75
C ASN A 238 -25.87 -11.89 5.49
N ASP A 239 -25.37 -12.70 6.43
CA ASP A 239 -25.24 -14.15 6.31
C ASP A 239 -24.40 -14.63 5.11
N LEU A 240 -23.51 -13.78 4.57
CA LEU A 240 -22.66 -14.09 3.43
C LEU A 240 -21.34 -14.78 3.83
N VAL A 241 -20.95 -14.67 5.10
CA VAL A 241 -19.70 -15.27 5.65
C VAL A 241 -19.94 -15.87 7.03
N THR A 242 -19.04 -16.74 7.48
CA THR A 242 -19.24 -17.44 8.74
C THR A 242 -18.79 -16.61 9.95
N LYS A 243 -19.28 -16.98 11.13
CA LYS A 243 -18.77 -16.45 12.41
C LYS A 243 -17.26 -16.67 12.57
N ALA A 244 -16.73 -17.77 12.02
CA ALA A 244 -15.30 -18.08 12.10
C ALA A 244 -14.47 -17.09 11.27
N ASP A 245 -14.95 -16.70 10.08
CA ASP A 245 -14.30 -15.73 9.20
C ASP A 245 -14.23 -14.35 9.86
N TYR A 246 -15.36 -13.86 10.38
CA TYR A 246 -15.40 -12.58 11.11
C TYR A 246 -14.49 -12.60 12.34
N ALA A 247 -14.53 -13.68 13.13
CA ALA A 247 -13.67 -13.80 14.30
C ALA A 247 -12.17 -13.84 13.93
N ALA A 248 -11.81 -14.42 12.78
CA ALA A 248 -10.45 -14.41 12.28
C ALA A 248 -9.99 -13.01 11.85
N ALA A 249 -10.84 -12.28 11.12
CA ALA A 249 -10.58 -10.89 10.73
C ALA A 249 -10.39 -9.99 11.96
N LEU A 250 -11.29 -10.10 12.95
CA LEU A 250 -11.23 -9.32 14.19
C LEU A 250 -9.93 -9.58 14.98
N ARG A 251 -9.53 -10.85 15.14
CA ARG A 251 -8.26 -11.17 15.83
C ARG A 251 -7.04 -10.61 15.11
N GLY A 252 -7.00 -10.75 13.78
CA GLY A 252 -5.89 -10.23 12.97
C GLY A 252 -5.77 -8.71 13.07
N HIS A 253 -6.91 -8.02 13.00
CA HIS A 253 -6.99 -6.57 13.17
C HIS A 253 -6.53 -6.12 14.56
N GLN A 254 -7.02 -6.76 15.63
CA GLN A 254 -6.61 -6.45 17.00
C GLN A 254 -5.10 -6.60 17.19
N SER A 255 -4.50 -7.68 16.70
CA SER A 255 -3.04 -7.85 16.76
C SER A 255 -2.29 -6.73 16.02
N ALA A 256 -2.74 -6.32 14.84
CA ALA A 256 -2.11 -5.22 14.10
C ALA A 256 -2.24 -3.87 14.84
N VAL A 257 -3.41 -3.59 15.44
CA VAL A 257 -3.63 -2.39 16.26
C VAL A 257 -2.72 -2.39 17.50
N GLU A 258 -2.56 -3.54 18.16
CA GLU A 258 -1.65 -3.71 19.29
C GLU A 258 -0.19 -3.46 18.88
N GLU A 259 0.26 -4.03 17.75
CA GLU A 259 1.60 -3.80 17.19
C GLU A 259 1.87 -2.33 16.84
N MET A 260 0.84 -1.59 16.40
CA MET A 260 0.91 -0.14 16.13
C MET A 260 0.78 0.73 17.40
N SER A 261 0.51 0.15 18.57
CA SER A 261 0.27 0.93 19.78
C SER A 261 1.57 1.30 20.50
N SER A 262 1.58 2.47 21.15
CA SER A 262 2.62 2.81 22.13
C SER A 262 2.09 3.84 23.15
N PRO A 263 2.64 3.88 24.39
CA PRO A 263 2.24 4.87 25.38
C PRO A 263 2.42 6.30 24.89
N ASP A 264 3.53 6.59 24.21
CA ASP A 264 3.83 7.93 23.67
C ASP A 264 2.83 8.32 22.55
N ARG A 265 2.39 7.36 21.71
CA ARG A 265 1.37 7.60 20.68
C ARG A 265 0.01 7.88 21.31
N ALA A 266 -0.36 7.12 22.35
CA ALA A 266 -1.60 7.34 23.08
C ALA A 266 -1.63 8.72 23.75
N GLU A 267 -0.51 9.13 24.34
CA GLU A 267 -0.37 10.46 24.93
C GLU A 267 -0.43 11.56 23.85
N ALA A 268 0.29 11.40 22.74
CA ALA A 268 0.25 12.36 21.63
C ALA A 268 -1.17 12.54 21.09
N LYS A 269 -1.91 11.44 20.90
CA LYS A 269 -3.31 11.47 20.48
C LYS A 269 -4.20 12.19 21.49
N ALA A 270 -4.01 11.96 22.79
CA ALA A 270 -4.76 12.65 23.85
C ALA A 270 -4.49 14.16 23.90
N LEU A 271 -3.31 14.60 23.46
CA LEU A 271 -2.92 16.00 23.35
C LEU A 271 -3.34 16.66 22.01
N GLY A 272 -3.96 15.90 21.09
CA GLY A 272 -4.35 16.41 19.77
C GLY A 272 -3.17 16.71 18.85
N LEU A 273 -2.04 15.99 19.02
CA LEU A 273 -0.84 16.11 18.20
C LEU A 273 -0.91 15.25 16.94
#